data_AF-A0A835RVX7-F1
#
_entry.id   AF-A0A835RVX7-F1
#
_cell.length_a   1.000
_cell.length_b   1.000
_cell.length_c   1.000
_cell.angle_alpha   90.00
_cell.angle_beta   90.00
_cell.angle_gamma   90.00
#
_symmetry.space_group_name_H-M   'P 1'
#
loop_
_entity.id
_entity.type
_entity.pdbx_description
1 polymer ?
#
loop_
_entity_poly.entity_id
_entity_poly.type
_entity_poly.pdbx_seq_one_letter_code
_entity_poly.pdbx_strand_id
1 'polypeptide(L)'
;MPNGIPTYTVNVMSTCPERSGCAMARIHLSCGWFSTARQINPGVLRRLRFNDCLLNDGRPLQSGFSVSFQYANTFPYRFSISSAECSSP
;
A
#
# COMPACT_ATOMS: atom_id res chain seq x y z
N MET A 1 10.76 5.61 -30.10
CA MET A 1 11.10 4.50 -29.19
C MET A 1 10.76 4.97 -27.78
N PRO A 2 9.88 4.36 -26.98
CA PRO A 2 9.73 4.83 -25.62
C PRO A 2 10.76 4.12 -24.74
N ASN A 3 11.89 4.81 -24.50
CA ASN A 3 12.76 4.52 -23.36
C ASN A 3 12.02 4.91 -22.06
N GLY A 4 10.97 4.17 -21.73
CA GLY A 4 10.08 4.46 -20.62
C GLY A 4 10.67 3.99 -19.29
N ILE A 5 10.39 4.74 -18.22
CA ILE A 5 10.68 4.30 -16.85
C ILE A 5 9.81 3.06 -16.56
N PRO A 6 10.39 1.93 -16.10
CA PRO A 6 9.63 0.74 -15.77
C PRO A 6 8.51 1.03 -14.77
N THR A 7 7.38 0.32 -14.92
CA THR A 7 6.24 0.41 -14.00
C THR A 7 6.12 -0.89 -13.22
N TYR A 8 5.93 -0.78 -11.92
CA TYR A 8 5.71 -1.89 -11.01
C TYR A 8 4.33 -1.78 -10.36
N THR A 9 3.64 -2.92 -10.23
CA THR A 9 2.35 -3.01 -9.55
C THR A 9 2.56 -3.58 -8.15
N VAL A 10 2.01 -2.90 -7.15
CA VAL A 10 1.90 -3.41 -5.79
C VAL A 10 0.45 -3.78 -5.56
N ASN A 11 0.22 -4.96 -5.00
CA ASN A 11 -1.10 -5.42 -4.59
C ASN A 11 -1.03 -5.78 -3.10
N VAL A 12 -1.88 -5.14 -2.29
CA VAL A 12 -2.04 -5.42 -0.86
C VAL A 12 -3.44 -5.96 -0.64
N MET A 13 -3.54 -7.21 -0.21
CA MET A 13 -4.81 -7.91 0.02
C MET A 13 -5.02 -8.15 1.51
N SER A 14 -6.22 -7.85 2.01
CA SER A 14 -6.61 -8.22 3.37
C SER A 14 -6.98 -9.69 3.42
N THR A 15 -6.28 -10.44 4.26
CA THR A 15 -6.58 -11.85 4.56
C THR A 15 -7.29 -12.01 5.90
N CYS A 16 -7.90 -10.93 6.45
CA CYS A 16 -8.66 -11.07 7.69
C CYS A 16 -9.81 -12.08 7.46
N PRO A 17 -10.02 -13.08 8.33
CA PRO A 17 -11.05 -14.08 8.10
C PRO A 17 -12.45 -13.44 8.09
N GLU A 18 -13.28 -13.71 7.08
CA GLU A 18 -14.66 -13.17 7.02
C GLU A 18 -15.46 -13.43 8.30
N ARG A 19 -15.28 -14.62 8.92
CA ARG A 19 -15.96 -15.01 10.17
C ARG A 19 -15.64 -14.11 11.36
N SER A 20 -14.51 -13.41 11.33
CA SER A 20 -14.10 -12.51 12.41
C SER A 20 -14.77 -11.13 12.32
N GLY A 21 -15.52 -10.85 11.25
CA GLY A 21 -16.15 -9.54 11.02
C GLY A 21 -15.13 -8.40 10.91
N CYS A 22 -13.85 -8.71 10.78
CA CYS A 22 -12.77 -7.75 10.93
C CYS A 22 -12.42 -7.07 9.60
N ALA A 23 -12.05 -5.79 9.69
CA ALA A 23 -11.39 -5.06 8.62
C ALA A 23 -10.00 -4.60 9.08
N MET A 24 -9.01 -4.67 8.18
CA MET A 24 -7.65 -4.20 8.47
C MET A 24 -7.58 -2.70 8.20
N ALA A 25 -7.40 -1.89 9.23
CA ALA A 25 -7.28 -0.44 9.15
C ALA A 25 -5.86 0.02 9.48
N ARG A 26 -5.58 1.30 9.22
CA ARG A 26 -4.31 1.97 9.57
C ARG A 26 -3.09 1.13 9.16
N ILE A 27 -3.12 0.63 7.93
CA ILE A 27 -2.08 -0.24 7.40
C ILE A 27 -0.86 0.62 7.03
N HIS A 28 0.23 0.45 7.77
CA HIS A 28 1.51 1.10 7.51
C HIS A 28 2.46 0.12 6.81
N LEU A 29 3.06 0.57 5.71
CA LEU A 29 4.06 -0.16 4.95
C LEU A 29 5.46 0.42 5.23
N SER A 30 6.42 -0.46 5.52
CA SER A 30 7.84 -0.12 5.43
C SER A 30 8.18 0.10 3.96
N CYS A 31 8.42 1.36 3.60
CA CYS A 31 8.67 1.78 2.22
C CYS A 31 10.09 2.36 1.99
N GLY A 32 10.97 2.33 2.99
CA GLY A 32 12.35 2.81 2.93
C GLY A 32 12.51 4.18 2.25
N TRP A 33 13.33 4.20 1.21
CA TRP A 33 13.59 5.36 0.34
C TRP A 33 12.63 5.45 -0.85
N PHE A 34 11.41 4.94 -0.71
CA PHE A 34 10.43 4.89 -1.81
C PHE A 34 10.29 6.24 -2.51
N SER A 35 10.40 6.17 -3.83
CA SER A 35 10.27 7.27 -4.77
C SER A 35 9.67 6.75 -6.08
N THR A 36 8.94 7.61 -6.77
CA THR A 36 8.27 7.30 -8.03
C THR A 36 8.35 8.48 -8.97
N ALA A 37 8.63 8.22 -10.24
CA ALA A 37 8.63 9.22 -11.31
C ALA A 37 7.21 9.62 -11.75
N ARG A 38 6.20 8.85 -11.34
CA ARG A 38 4.77 9.13 -11.59
C ARG A 38 4.06 9.41 -10.28
N GLN A 39 3.17 10.40 -10.28
CA GLN A 39 2.36 10.73 -9.12
C GLN A 39 1.42 9.57 -8.78
N ILE A 40 1.35 9.24 -7.48
CA ILE A 40 0.41 8.26 -6.93
C ILE A 40 -0.66 9.03 -6.15
N ASN A 41 -1.91 8.58 -6.25
CA ASN A 41 -2.99 9.16 -5.47
C ASN A 41 -2.69 9.00 -3.96
N PRO A 42 -2.58 10.11 -3.19
CA PRO A 42 -2.29 10.04 -1.75
C PRO A 42 -3.38 9.33 -0.94
N GLY A 43 -4.60 9.21 -1.46
CA GLY A 43 -5.65 8.38 -0.86
C GLY A 43 -5.37 6.87 -0.97
N VAL A 44 -4.46 6.45 -1.85
CA VAL A 44 -4.08 5.04 -2.03
C VAL A 44 -2.77 4.72 -1.30
N LEU A 45 -1.75 5.56 -1.46
CA LEU A 45 -0.48 5.44 -0.75
C LEU A 45 0.06 6.83 -0.42
N ARG A 46 0.27 7.11 0.87
CA ARG A 46 0.85 8.37 1.34
C ARG A 46 2.07 8.10 2.22
N ARG A 47 3.23 8.63 1.82
CA ARG A 47 4.42 8.59 2.67
C ARG A 47 4.28 9.62 3.80
N LEU A 48 4.28 9.14 5.05
CA LEU A 48 4.15 9.99 6.23
C LEU A 48 5.51 10.49 6.73
N ARG A 49 6.52 9.61 6.68
CA ARG A 49 7.91 9.91 7.09
C ARG A 49 8.87 8.95 6.39
N PHE A 50 10.15 8.99 6.75
CA PHE A 50 11.11 8.00 6.26
C PHE A 50 10.66 6.59 6.64
N ASN A 51 10.69 5.66 5.67
CA ASN A 51 10.31 4.27 5.84
C ASN A 51 8.88 4.00 6.37
N ASP A 52 7.97 4.97 6.26
CA ASP A 52 6.59 4.83 6.73
C ASP A 52 5.61 5.39 5.70
N CYS A 53 4.84 4.49 5.10
CA CYS A 53 3.81 4.80 4.12
C CYS A 53 2.45 4.27 4.59
N LEU A 54 1.45 5.15 4.61
CA LEU A 54 0.07 4.82 4.93
C LEU A 54 -0.67 4.34 3.67
N LEU A 55 -1.30 3.19 3.74
CA LEU A 55 -2.14 2.63 2.68
C LEU A 55 -3.60 3.08 2.87
N ASN A 56 -4.31 3.29 1.75
CA ASN A 56 -5.76 3.54 1.71
C ASN A 56 -6.23 4.69 2.63
N ASP A 57 -5.38 5.70 2.84
CA ASP A 57 -5.61 6.79 3.80
C ASP A 57 -5.95 6.31 5.23
N GLY A 58 -5.49 5.10 5.60
CA GLY A 58 -5.77 4.44 6.86
C GLY A 58 -7.17 3.83 6.98
N ARG A 59 -7.99 3.92 5.93
CA ARG A 59 -9.35 3.37 5.92
C ARG A 59 -9.35 1.84 5.99
N PRO A 60 -10.35 1.23 6.66
CA PRO A 60 -10.43 -0.21 6.77
C PRO A 60 -10.51 -0.91 5.40
N LEU A 61 -9.76 -1.99 5.25
CA LEU A 61 -9.78 -2.91 4.13
C LEU A 61 -10.49 -4.20 4.55
N GLN A 62 -11.68 -4.42 4.00
CA GLN A 62 -12.52 -5.59 4.28
C GLN A 62 -11.85 -6.90 3.82
N SER A 63 -12.26 -8.01 4.43
CA SER A 63 -11.80 -9.35 4.02
C SER A 63 -11.96 -9.59 2.52
N GLY A 64 -10.92 -10.10 1.87
CA GLY A 64 -10.93 -10.40 0.43
C GLY A 64 -10.80 -9.19 -0.48
N PHE A 65 -10.86 -7.97 0.06
CA PHE A 65 -10.58 -6.76 -0.70
C PHE A 65 -9.09 -6.49 -0.78
N SER A 66 -8.70 -5.78 -1.85
CA SER A 66 -7.32 -5.40 -2.09
C SER A 66 -7.20 -3.95 -2.53
N VAL A 67 -6.05 -3.37 -2.22
CA VAL A 67 -5.62 -2.06 -2.71
C VAL A 67 -4.45 -2.29 -3.64
N SER A 68 -4.60 -1.85 -4.89
CA SER A 68 -3.56 -1.94 -5.90
C SER A 68 -3.13 -0.55 -6.35
N PHE A 69 -1.83 -0.35 -6.50
CA PHE A 69 -1.27 0.87 -7.07
C PHE A 69 -0.05 0.55 -7.93
N GLN A 70 0.24 1.45 -8.86
CA GLN A 70 1.40 1.35 -9.73
C GLN A 70 2.37 2.49 -9.43
N TYR A 71 3.66 2.21 -9.50
CA TYR A 71 4.72 3.22 -9.40
C TYR A 71 5.73 3.04 -10.52
N ALA A 72 6.39 4.13 -10.91
CA ALA A 72 7.41 4.10 -11.95
C ALA A 72 8.78 4.40 -11.35
N ASN A 73 9.72 3.47 -11.48
CA ASN A 73 11.10 3.68 -11.08
C ASN A 73 12.05 2.78 -11.91
N THR A 74 13.35 3.06 -11.83
CA THR A 74 14.41 2.26 -12.45
C THR A 74 14.60 0.88 -11.81
N PHE A 75 14.17 0.69 -10.56
CA PHE A 75 14.23 -0.57 -9.83
C PHE A 75 12.99 -0.77 -8.94
N PRO A 76 12.63 -2.02 -8.61
CA PRO A 76 11.51 -2.30 -7.72
C PRO A 76 11.86 -1.99 -6.27
N TYR A 77 10.92 -1.42 -5.53
CA TYR A 77 10.93 -1.34 -4.06
C TYR A 77 10.23 -2.56 -3.46
N ARG A 78 10.81 -3.09 -2.38
CA ARG A 78 10.12 -4.05 -1.51
C ARG A 78 9.29 -3.30 -0.49
N PHE A 79 8.01 -3.64 -0.41
CA PHE A 79 7.12 -3.17 0.64
C PHE A 79 6.84 -4.33 1.59
N SER A 80 6.86 -4.06 2.89
CA SER A 80 6.43 -5.00 3.92
C SER A 80 5.47 -4.31 4.88
N ILE A 81 4.52 -5.06 5.44
CA ILE A 81 3.62 -4.53 6.46
C ILE A 81 4.46 -4.26 7.73
N SER A 82 4.41 -3.03 8.22
CA SER A 82 5.07 -2.61 9.47
C SER A 82 4.10 -2.64 10.64
N SER A 83 2.88 -2.17 10.43
CA SER A 83 1.77 -2.30 11.38
C SER A 83 0.44 -2.30 10.63
N ALA A 84 -0.57 -2.93 11.24
CA ALA A 84 -1.95 -2.87 10.81
C ALA A 84 -2.83 -3.08 12.05
N GLU A 85 -4.00 -2.46 12.05
CA GLU A 85 -4.94 -2.55 13.15
C GLU A 85 -6.18 -3.34 12.72
N CYS A 86 -6.64 -4.23 13.59
CA CYS A 86 -7.92 -4.90 13.42
C CYS A 86 -9.01 -3.94 13.92
N SER A 87 -9.84 -3.42 13.00
CA SER A 87 -11.07 -2.72 13.38
C SER A 87 -12.22 -3.72 13.35
N SER A 88 -12.82 -3.98 14.52
CA SER A 88 -14.18 -4.53 14.58
C SER A 88 -15.17 -3.45 14.12
N PRO A 89 -16.16 -3.79 13.29
CA PRO A 89 -17.24 -2.87 12.91
C PRO A 89 -18.04 -2.40 14.12
#